data_AF-A0AAJ2BE44-F1
#
_entry.id   AF-A0AAJ2BE44-F1
#
_cell.length_a   1.000
_cell.length_b   1.000
_cell.length_c   1.000
_cell.angle_alpha   90.00
_cell.angle_beta   90.00
_cell.angle_gamma   90.00
#
_symmetry.space_group_name_H-M   'P 1'
#
loop_
_entity.id
_entity.type
_entity.pdbx_description
1 polymer ?
#
loop_
_entity_poly.entity_id
_entity_poly.type
_entity_poly.pdbx_seq_one_letter_code
_entity_poly.pdbx_strand_id
1 'polypeptide(L)'
;MLALSSGSAFAGWARGGTAYTGRGAYSGAHVGSCGGGSCSHAGGVMNPWGSVATNSGTVTRTAPGQFSNSGTAYGPYGRSMQHAGDTSCASGSCAHTGDITGPNGKTAATADTVTRSAPGQFSSSGSVTGPNGNTSTHTASTNCAGYTCNRSGTNDTASGGTVTHAGSARSVAPGVVVTSGTATASTGPHSTTVVASGTVSGTAVVAVPPPSSTVVVAPPPTTVVVAPPPPPAMYVAPAPRPAVWVPGHWAGTVWVPAHWA
;
A
#
# COMPACT_ATOMS: atom_id res chain seq x y z
N MET A 1 -44.20 -7.98 11.91
CA MET A 1 -42.74 -7.99 12.14
C MET A 1 -42.08 -7.55 10.83
N LEU A 2 -41.64 -6.30 10.74
CA LEU A 2 -40.96 -5.74 9.57
C LEU A 2 -39.52 -6.26 9.56
N ALA A 3 -39.20 -7.21 8.69
CA ALA A 3 -37.82 -7.60 8.43
C ALA A 3 -37.18 -6.54 7.52
N LEU A 4 -36.46 -5.59 8.11
CA LEU A 4 -35.52 -4.75 7.35
C LEU A 4 -34.29 -5.62 7.02
N SER A 5 -34.31 -6.26 5.85
CA SER A 5 -33.08 -6.80 5.25
C SER A 5 -32.28 -5.65 4.64
N SER A 6 -31.38 -5.06 5.41
CA SER A 6 -30.34 -4.18 4.87
C SER A 6 -29.42 -5.00 3.98
N GLY A 7 -29.71 -5.04 2.68
CA GLY A 7 -28.81 -5.60 1.67
C GLY A 7 -27.45 -4.92 1.76
N SER A 8 -26.37 -5.72 1.73
CA SER A 8 -25.01 -5.19 1.77
C SER A 8 -24.78 -4.31 0.53
N ALA A 9 -24.43 -3.04 0.73
CA ALA A 9 -23.93 -2.21 -0.36
C ALA A 9 -22.63 -2.86 -0.89
N PHE A 10 -22.68 -3.39 -2.11
CA PHE A 10 -21.50 -3.87 -2.82
C PHE A 10 -20.66 -2.66 -3.22
N ALA A 11 -19.59 -2.40 -2.47
CA ALA A 11 -18.63 -1.36 -2.82
C ALA A 11 -17.47 -2.03 -3.57
N GLY A 12 -17.49 -1.92 -4.90
CA GLY A 12 -16.39 -2.31 -5.76
C GLY A 12 -15.48 -1.12 -6.06
N TRP A 13 -14.17 -1.35 -6.16
CA TRP A 13 -13.22 -0.35 -6.63
C TRP A 13 -12.16 -0.97 -7.53
N ALA A 14 -11.64 -0.16 -8.43
CA ALA A 14 -10.47 -0.48 -9.23
C ALA A 14 -9.56 0.74 -9.28
N ARG A 15 -8.25 0.52 -9.27
CA ARG A 15 -7.26 1.57 -9.48
C ARG A 15 -6.05 0.98 -10.18
N GLY A 16 -5.37 1.80 -10.97
CA GLY A 16 -4.10 1.48 -11.60
C GLY A 16 -3.10 2.61 -11.38
N GLY A 17 -1.82 2.31 -11.59
CA GLY A 17 -0.76 3.29 -11.45
C GLY A 17 0.56 2.78 -12.03
N THR A 18 1.45 3.70 -12.37
CA THR A 18 2.81 3.39 -12.81
C THR A 18 3.81 4.00 -11.84
N ALA A 19 4.75 3.20 -11.34
CA ALA A 19 5.86 3.66 -10.53
C ALA A 19 7.15 3.64 -11.36
N TYR A 20 7.91 4.74 -11.32
CA TYR A 20 9.20 4.84 -12.01
C TYR A 20 10.34 4.63 -11.02
N THR A 21 11.27 3.77 -11.37
CA THR A 21 12.49 3.51 -10.58
C THR A 21 13.71 3.64 -11.47
N GLY A 22 14.91 3.64 -10.89
CA GLY A 22 16.16 3.55 -11.66
C GLY A 22 16.27 2.30 -12.53
N ARG A 23 15.38 1.32 -12.35
CA ARG A 23 15.29 0.08 -13.14
C ARG A 23 14.20 0.09 -14.20
N GLY A 24 13.41 1.16 -14.33
CA GLY A 24 12.34 1.31 -15.33
C GLY A 24 10.95 1.51 -14.72
N ALA A 25 9.93 1.47 -15.59
CA ALA A 25 8.52 1.67 -15.24
C ALA A 25 7.85 0.36 -14.80
N TYR A 26 7.16 0.40 -13.67
CA TYR A 26 6.39 -0.69 -13.10
C TYR A 26 4.90 -0.32 -13.16
N SER A 27 4.12 -1.08 -13.92
CA SER A 27 2.69 -0.82 -14.10
C SER A 27 1.88 -1.79 -13.24
N GLY A 28 1.01 -1.24 -12.41
CA GLY A 28 0.17 -2.02 -11.51
C GLY A 28 -1.31 -1.72 -11.67
N ALA A 29 -2.12 -2.73 -11.39
CA ALA A 29 -3.56 -2.61 -11.28
C ALA A 29 -4.04 -3.39 -10.07
N HIS A 30 -5.10 -2.90 -9.43
CA HIS A 30 -5.77 -3.58 -8.34
C HIS A 30 -7.27 -3.35 -8.39
N VAL A 31 -8.00 -4.37 -7.95
CA VAL A 31 -9.45 -4.39 -7.84
C VAL A 31 -9.83 -4.94 -6.48
N GLY A 32 -10.97 -4.52 -5.97
CA GLY A 32 -11.53 -5.07 -4.76
C GLY A 32 -13.03 -4.88 -4.68
N SER A 33 -13.66 -5.67 -3.82
CA SER A 33 -15.09 -5.61 -3.57
C SER A 33 -15.38 -6.00 -2.13
N CYS A 34 -16.30 -5.27 -1.49
CA CYS A 34 -16.80 -5.62 -0.16
C CYS A 34 -18.26 -6.04 -0.18
N GLY A 35 -18.61 -7.03 0.66
CA GLY A 35 -19.97 -7.48 0.93
C GLY A 35 -20.00 -8.36 2.17
N GLY A 36 -21.09 -8.31 2.94
CA GLY A 36 -21.29 -9.21 4.09
C GLY A 36 -20.25 -9.10 5.22
N GLY A 37 -19.54 -7.98 5.35
CA GLY A 37 -18.46 -7.83 6.34
C GLY A 37 -17.09 -8.32 5.88
N SER A 38 -16.99 -8.83 4.65
CA SER A 38 -15.74 -9.23 4.01
C SER A 38 -15.43 -8.34 2.81
N CYS A 39 -14.14 -8.13 2.57
CA CYS A 39 -13.62 -7.43 1.42
C CYS A 39 -12.58 -8.31 0.74
N SER A 40 -12.78 -8.63 -0.53
CA SER A 40 -11.82 -9.35 -1.35
C SER A 40 -11.05 -8.37 -2.23
N HIS A 41 -9.78 -8.65 -2.46
CA HIS A 41 -8.96 -7.88 -3.38
C HIS A 41 -8.11 -8.79 -4.27
N ALA A 42 -7.77 -8.28 -5.44
CA ALA A 42 -6.77 -8.85 -6.30
C ALA A 42 -6.01 -7.73 -7.02
N GLY A 43 -4.73 -7.91 -7.21
CA GLY A 43 -3.92 -6.95 -7.95
C GLY A 43 -2.64 -7.57 -8.43
N GLY A 44 -1.93 -6.83 -9.27
CA GLY A 44 -0.63 -7.23 -9.75
C GLY A 44 0.19 -6.05 -10.23
N VAL A 45 1.48 -6.28 -10.33
CA VAL A 45 2.46 -5.34 -10.85
C VAL A 45 3.30 -6.06 -11.89
N MET A 46 3.35 -5.48 -13.08
CA MET A 46 4.26 -5.87 -14.15
C MET A 46 5.53 -5.02 -14.07
N ASN A 47 6.68 -5.68 -14.16
CA ASN A 47 7.97 -5.02 -14.21
C ASN A 47 8.34 -4.63 -15.66
N PRO A 48 9.40 -3.83 -15.87
CA PRO A 48 9.87 -3.44 -17.21
C PRO A 48 10.22 -4.60 -18.15
N TRP A 49 10.44 -5.80 -17.61
CA TRP A 49 10.83 -7.00 -18.34
C TRP A 49 9.65 -7.96 -18.58
N GLY A 50 8.41 -7.49 -18.38
CA GLY A 50 7.19 -8.25 -18.66
C GLY A 50 6.83 -9.32 -17.62
N SER A 51 7.59 -9.44 -16.53
CA SER A 51 7.28 -10.39 -15.46
C SER A 51 6.25 -9.79 -14.49
N VAL A 52 5.28 -10.59 -14.05
CA VAL A 52 4.14 -10.12 -13.26
C VAL A 52 4.15 -10.76 -11.88
N ALA A 53 4.08 -9.94 -10.84
CA ALA A 53 3.74 -10.39 -9.50
C ALA A 53 2.26 -10.10 -9.22
N THR A 54 1.53 -11.04 -8.64
CA THR A 54 0.12 -10.84 -8.26
C THR A 54 -0.10 -11.10 -6.78
N ASN A 55 -1.15 -10.51 -6.24
CA ASN A 55 -1.62 -10.78 -4.89
C ASN A 55 -3.14 -10.76 -4.87
N SER A 56 -3.74 -11.75 -4.25
CA SER A 56 -5.18 -11.80 -4.00
C SER A 56 -5.44 -12.24 -2.57
N GLY A 57 -6.51 -11.72 -1.98
CA GLY A 57 -6.87 -12.09 -0.62
C GLY A 57 -8.23 -11.58 -0.20
N THR A 58 -8.55 -11.86 1.06
CA THR A 58 -9.76 -11.44 1.73
C THR A 58 -9.40 -10.86 3.10
N VAL A 59 -10.19 -9.88 3.53
CA VAL A 59 -10.23 -9.39 4.91
C VAL A 59 -11.67 -9.49 5.37
N THR A 60 -11.91 -10.15 6.49
CA THR A 60 -13.24 -10.36 7.05
C THR A 60 -13.30 -9.78 8.45
N ARG A 61 -14.29 -8.92 8.70
CA ARG A 61 -14.57 -8.45 10.06
C ARG A 61 -15.36 -9.53 10.80
N THR A 62 -14.75 -10.16 11.79
CA THR A 62 -15.37 -11.26 12.58
C THR A 62 -16.15 -10.74 13.78
N ALA A 63 -15.77 -9.58 14.33
CA ALA A 63 -16.48 -8.86 15.39
C ALA A 63 -16.05 -7.38 15.40
N PRO A 64 -16.66 -6.49 16.20
CA PRO A 64 -16.19 -5.11 16.34
C PRO A 64 -14.71 -5.07 16.76
N GLY A 65 -13.87 -4.43 15.95
CA GLY A 65 -12.43 -4.36 16.17
C GLY A 65 -11.66 -5.65 15.90
N GLN A 66 -12.32 -6.71 15.40
CA GLN A 66 -11.71 -8.01 15.10
C GLN A 66 -11.77 -8.30 13.61
N PHE A 67 -10.63 -8.63 13.02
CA PHE A 67 -10.49 -8.87 11.58
C PHE A 67 -9.64 -10.11 11.34
N SER A 68 -10.03 -10.95 10.41
CA SER A 68 -9.19 -12.01 9.86
C SER A 68 -8.83 -11.67 8.42
N ASN A 69 -7.63 -12.04 7.99
CA ASN A 69 -7.21 -11.89 6.61
C ASN A 69 -6.54 -13.15 6.09
N SER A 70 -6.67 -13.38 4.80
CA SER A 70 -5.96 -14.46 4.12
C SER A 70 -5.69 -14.08 2.67
N GLY A 71 -4.66 -14.66 2.07
CA GLY A 71 -4.38 -14.41 0.67
C GLY A 71 -3.20 -15.21 0.14
N THR A 72 -2.97 -15.04 -1.15
CA THR A 72 -1.84 -15.63 -1.86
C THR A 72 -1.16 -14.55 -2.69
N ALA A 73 0.16 -14.46 -2.55
CA ALA A 73 1.02 -13.68 -3.42
C ALA A 73 1.74 -14.62 -4.39
N TYR A 74 1.77 -14.30 -5.67
CA TYR A 74 2.56 -14.99 -6.68
C TYR A 74 3.68 -14.07 -7.16
N GLY A 75 4.91 -14.57 -7.11
CA GLY A 75 6.05 -13.90 -7.72
C GLY A 75 6.13 -14.12 -9.22
N PRO A 76 7.03 -13.39 -9.91
CA PRO A 76 7.10 -13.42 -11.38
C PRO A 76 7.54 -14.75 -12.00
N TYR A 77 7.97 -15.72 -11.19
CA TYR A 77 8.37 -17.07 -11.60
C TYR A 77 7.42 -18.16 -11.07
N GLY A 78 6.16 -17.80 -10.78
CA GLY A 78 5.12 -18.75 -10.35
C GLY A 78 5.24 -19.26 -8.91
N ARG A 79 6.28 -18.85 -8.17
CA ARG A 79 6.42 -19.15 -6.73
C ARG A 79 5.34 -18.40 -5.95
N SER A 80 4.61 -19.09 -5.09
CA SER A 80 3.56 -18.51 -4.27
C SER A 80 3.91 -18.43 -2.79
N MET A 81 3.31 -17.48 -2.10
CA MET A 81 3.29 -17.42 -0.64
C MET A 81 1.86 -17.23 -0.19
N GLN A 82 1.37 -18.14 0.63
CA GLN A 82 0.10 -18.00 1.32
C GLN A 82 0.35 -17.22 2.61
N HIS A 83 -0.55 -16.29 2.92
CA HIS A 83 -0.53 -15.60 4.20
C HIS A 83 -1.92 -15.63 4.82
N ALA A 84 -1.97 -15.70 6.14
CA ALA A 84 -3.19 -15.55 6.91
C ALA A 84 -2.87 -14.85 8.22
N GLY A 85 -3.86 -14.21 8.82
CA GLY A 85 -3.69 -13.58 10.12
C GLY A 85 -4.98 -13.06 10.70
N ASP A 86 -4.90 -12.69 11.97
CA ASP A 86 -5.97 -12.12 12.75
C ASP A 86 -5.46 -10.84 13.41
N THR A 87 -6.27 -9.78 13.33
CA THR A 87 -6.07 -8.52 14.02
C THR A 87 -7.17 -8.30 15.04
N SER A 88 -6.77 -8.02 16.27
CA SER A 88 -7.65 -7.73 17.40
C SER A 88 -7.34 -6.34 17.97
N CYS A 89 -8.31 -5.45 17.93
CA CYS A 89 -8.20 -4.11 18.47
C CYS A 89 -9.14 -3.93 19.66
N ALA A 90 -8.58 -3.66 20.84
CA ALA A 90 -9.33 -3.37 22.06
C ALA A 90 -8.58 -2.35 22.92
N SER A 91 -9.32 -1.43 23.54
CA SER A 91 -8.80 -0.52 24.57
C SER A 91 -7.55 0.29 24.17
N GLY A 92 -7.48 0.72 22.91
CA GLY A 92 -6.35 1.51 22.39
C GLY A 92 -5.14 0.67 21.96
N SER A 93 -5.22 -0.65 22.06
CA SER A 93 -4.22 -1.59 21.56
C SER A 93 -4.78 -2.38 20.38
N CYS A 94 -3.93 -2.66 19.40
CA CYS A 94 -4.19 -3.58 18.30
C CYS A 94 -3.09 -4.61 18.25
N ALA A 95 -3.45 -5.90 18.29
CA ALA A 95 -2.54 -7.02 18.12
C ALA A 95 -2.85 -7.72 16.80
N HIS A 96 -1.81 -8.09 16.05
CA HIS A 96 -1.90 -8.92 14.86
C HIS A 96 -1.07 -10.18 15.06
N THR A 97 -1.62 -11.33 14.69
CA THR A 97 -0.86 -12.58 14.56
C THR A 97 -1.12 -13.16 13.19
N GLY A 98 -0.10 -13.70 12.53
CA GLY A 98 -0.28 -14.30 11.23
C GLY A 98 0.86 -15.20 10.81
N ASP A 99 0.62 -15.97 9.77
CA ASP A 99 1.53 -16.94 9.21
C ASP A 99 1.79 -16.66 7.73
N ILE A 100 3.00 -16.95 7.29
CA ILE A 100 3.40 -16.88 5.88
C ILE A 100 3.99 -18.23 5.50
N THR A 101 3.30 -18.96 4.63
CA THR A 101 3.73 -20.27 4.13
C THR A 101 4.31 -20.12 2.72
N GLY A 102 5.56 -20.54 2.55
CA GLY A 102 6.24 -20.51 1.26
C GLY A 102 5.94 -21.73 0.39
N PRO A 103 6.47 -21.77 -0.85
CA PRO A 103 6.21 -22.84 -1.83
C PRO A 103 6.60 -24.25 -1.35
N ASN A 104 7.57 -24.32 -0.43
CA ASN A 104 8.08 -25.57 0.14
C ASN A 104 7.29 -26.03 1.39
N GLY A 105 6.14 -25.42 1.68
CA GLY A 105 5.32 -25.72 2.86
C GLY A 105 5.94 -25.28 4.19
N LYS A 106 7.03 -24.51 4.15
CA LYS A 106 7.67 -23.94 5.34
C LYS A 106 6.97 -22.64 5.73
N THR A 107 6.63 -22.52 7.01
CA THR A 107 5.84 -21.40 7.54
C THR A 107 6.68 -20.53 8.48
N ALA A 108 6.57 -19.22 8.33
CA ALA A 108 7.05 -18.25 9.29
C ALA A 108 5.85 -17.63 10.02
N ALA A 109 5.94 -17.51 11.34
CA ALA A 109 4.93 -16.87 12.16
C ALA A 109 5.31 -15.41 12.44
N THR A 110 4.32 -14.55 12.52
CA THR A 110 4.42 -13.12 12.79
C THR A 110 3.48 -12.75 13.92
N ALA A 111 3.94 -11.88 14.81
CA ALA A 111 3.10 -11.32 15.85
C ALA A 111 3.50 -9.86 16.05
N ASP A 112 2.54 -8.95 16.10
CA ASP A 112 2.79 -7.54 16.30
C ASP A 112 1.74 -6.95 17.24
N THR A 113 2.12 -5.98 18.04
CA THR A 113 1.20 -5.17 18.84
C THR A 113 1.54 -3.70 18.68
N VAL A 114 0.52 -2.87 18.62
CA VAL A 114 0.64 -1.41 18.71
C VAL A 114 -0.33 -0.95 19.78
N THR A 115 0.16 -0.16 20.73
CA THR A 115 -0.63 0.38 21.83
C THR A 115 -0.54 1.89 21.84
N ARG A 116 -1.69 2.54 21.96
CA ARG A 116 -1.79 3.98 22.24
C ARG A 116 -2.29 4.19 23.66
N SER A 117 -1.37 4.48 24.57
CA SER A 117 -1.70 4.70 25.99
C SER A 117 -2.26 6.11 26.26
N ALA A 118 -1.93 7.09 25.43
CA ALA A 118 -2.42 8.47 25.53
C ALA A 118 -2.25 9.21 24.18
N PRO A 119 -2.82 10.41 24.00
CA PRO A 119 -2.52 11.25 22.85
C PRO A 119 -1.01 11.49 22.68
N GLY A 120 -0.49 11.17 21.50
CA GLY A 120 0.95 11.30 21.21
C GLY A 120 1.85 10.23 21.84
N GLN A 121 1.29 9.26 22.58
CA GLN A 121 2.05 8.19 23.22
C GLN A 121 1.70 6.85 22.60
N PHE A 122 2.68 6.24 21.95
CA PHE A 122 2.55 4.98 21.23
C PHE A 122 3.69 4.04 21.61
N SER A 123 3.40 2.76 21.72
CA SER A 123 4.39 1.70 21.75
C SER A 123 4.05 0.65 20.71
N SER A 124 5.06 -0.02 20.18
CA SER A 124 4.89 -1.19 19.35
C SER A 124 5.89 -2.26 19.73
N SER A 125 5.50 -3.50 19.52
CA SER A 125 6.41 -4.63 19.58
C SER A 125 6.00 -5.65 18.54
N GLY A 126 6.94 -6.48 18.12
CA GLY A 126 6.59 -7.58 17.25
C GLY A 126 7.72 -8.57 17.07
N SER A 127 7.40 -9.67 16.40
CA SER A 127 8.29 -10.77 16.16
C SER A 127 8.00 -11.45 14.82
N VAL A 128 9.07 -11.99 14.25
CA VAL A 128 9.00 -12.88 13.10
C VAL A 128 9.81 -14.12 13.44
N THR A 129 9.14 -15.26 13.54
CA THR A 129 9.74 -16.56 13.82
C THR A 129 9.80 -17.36 12.53
N GLY A 130 11.01 -17.64 12.06
CA GLY A 130 11.21 -18.43 10.86
C GLY A 130 10.85 -19.91 11.06
N PRO A 131 10.79 -20.70 9.97
CA PRO A 131 10.43 -22.12 10.02
C PRO A 131 11.38 -23.00 10.86
N ASN A 132 12.57 -22.49 11.17
CA ASN A 132 13.59 -23.16 11.98
C ASN A 132 13.55 -22.74 13.46
N GLY A 133 12.53 -21.97 13.88
CA GLY A 133 12.36 -21.51 15.27
C GLY A 133 13.16 -20.27 15.64
N ASN A 134 14.03 -19.75 14.77
CA ASN A 134 14.77 -18.53 15.04
C ASN A 134 13.86 -17.30 14.90
N THR A 135 13.88 -16.43 15.90
CA THR A 135 13.00 -15.27 15.99
C THR A 135 13.78 -13.97 15.91
N SER A 136 13.31 -13.03 15.08
CA SER A 136 13.69 -11.63 15.16
C SER A 136 12.58 -10.85 15.84
N THR A 137 12.91 -9.86 16.65
CA THR A 137 11.95 -9.03 17.38
C THR A 137 12.19 -7.55 17.13
N HIS A 138 11.15 -6.76 17.35
CA HIS A 138 11.28 -5.32 17.46
C HIS A 138 10.49 -4.81 18.65
N THR A 139 10.94 -3.70 19.21
CA THR A 139 10.19 -2.87 20.16
C THR A 139 10.42 -1.41 19.79
N ALA A 140 9.41 -0.58 19.90
CA ALA A 140 9.53 0.84 19.67
C ALA A 140 8.55 1.64 20.54
N SER A 141 8.88 2.90 20.74
CA SER A 141 8.04 3.86 21.44
C SER A 141 8.12 5.23 20.77
N THR A 142 7.02 5.95 20.83
CA THR A 142 6.93 7.37 20.49
C THR A 142 6.23 8.07 21.65
N ASN A 143 6.85 9.14 22.15
CA ASN A 143 6.27 9.97 23.20
C ASN A 143 6.34 11.44 22.79
N CYS A 144 5.18 12.03 22.54
CA CYS A 144 5.04 13.44 22.22
C CYS A 144 4.51 14.22 23.43
N ALA A 145 5.26 15.25 23.83
CA ALA A 145 4.86 16.21 24.85
C ALA A 145 5.15 17.63 24.35
N GLY A 146 4.11 18.47 24.31
CA GLY A 146 4.19 19.82 23.76
C GLY A 146 4.64 19.80 22.29
N TYR A 147 5.73 20.50 21.99
CA TYR A 147 6.29 20.62 20.64
C TYR A 147 7.34 19.55 20.30
N THR A 148 7.59 18.59 21.19
CA THR A 148 8.66 17.60 21.02
C THR A 148 8.08 16.19 21.01
N CYS A 149 8.52 15.39 20.06
CA CYS A 149 8.24 13.96 19.98
C CYS A 149 9.56 13.20 20.04
N ASN A 150 9.71 12.35 21.05
CA ASN A 150 10.83 11.44 21.16
C ASN A 150 10.44 10.08 20.62
N ARG A 151 11.37 9.40 19.96
CA ARG A 151 11.21 8.04 19.47
C ARG A 151 12.39 7.20 19.91
N SER A 152 12.12 5.94 20.21
CA SER A 152 13.18 4.95 20.44
C SER A 152 12.71 3.58 20.02
N GLY A 153 13.64 2.70 19.74
CA GLY A 153 13.32 1.31 19.49
C GLY A 153 14.56 0.42 19.41
N THR A 154 14.31 -0.87 19.45
CA THR A 154 15.29 -1.94 19.38
C THR A 154 14.79 -2.98 18.40
N ASN A 155 15.65 -3.43 17.50
CA ASN A 155 15.40 -4.60 16.67
C ASN A 155 16.45 -5.66 17.02
N ASP A 156 16.02 -6.83 17.48
CA ASP A 156 16.92 -7.97 17.69
C ASP A 156 16.73 -8.95 16.53
N THR A 157 17.83 -9.36 15.93
CA THR A 157 17.82 -10.27 14.78
C THR A 157 17.95 -11.71 15.26
N ALA A 158 17.36 -12.62 14.50
CA ALA A 158 17.52 -14.07 14.67
C ALA A 158 18.98 -14.54 14.72
N SER A 159 19.92 -13.77 14.17
CA SER A 159 21.37 -14.05 14.19
C SER A 159 22.10 -13.51 15.43
N GLY A 160 21.38 -12.91 16.41
CA GLY A 160 21.96 -12.40 17.65
C GLY A 160 22.56 -10.98 17.56
N GLY A 161 22.30 -10.27 16.45
CA GLY A 161 22.62 -8.84 16.33
C GLY A 161 21.46 -7.96 16.79
N THR A 162 21.77 -6.77 17.30
CA THR A 162 20.80 -5.82 17.83
C THR A 162 21.00 -4.45 17.19
N VAL A 163 19.91 -3.79 16.79
CA VAL A 163 19.91 -2.39 16.34
C VAL A 163 19.05 -1.55 17.28
N THR A 164 19.68 -0.72 18.09
CA THR A 164 18.98 0.29 18.90
C THR A 164 18.95 1.61 18.16
N HIS A 165 17.85 2.34 18.26
CA HIS A 165 17.75 3.69 17.70
C HIS A 165 16.98 4.59 18.64
N ALA A 166 17.33 5.86 18.64
CA ALA A 166 16.65 6.90 19.39
C ALA A 166 16.64 8.20 18.59
N GLY A 167 15.68 9.07 18.83
CA GLY A 167 15.62 10.35 18.15
C GLY A 167 14.57 11.27 18.69
N SER A 168 14.60 12.51 18.22
CA SER A 168 13.60 13.52 18.56
C SER A 168 13.21 14.33 17.33
N ALA A 169 11.98 14.83 17.34
CA ALA A 169 11.51 15.85 16.43
C ALA A 169 10.89 16.97 17.25
N ARG A 170 11.37 18.20 17.08
CA ARG A 170 10.91 19.37 17.82
C ARG A 170 10.50 20.49 16.88
N SER A 171 9.24 20.93 16.99
CA SER A 171 8.80 22.17 16.36
C SER A 171 9.41 23.34 17.13
N VAL A 172 10.24 24.13 16.46
CA VAL A 172 10.90 25.31 17.06
C VAL A 172 10.26 26.62 16.60
N ALA A 173 9.54 26.59 15.48
CA ALA A 173 8.71 27.67 14.97
C ALA A 173 7.61 27.08 14.04
N PRO A 174 6.56 27.84 13.69
CA PRO A 174 5.59 27.41 12.68
C PRO A 174 6.29 26.97 11.39
N GLY A 175 6.02 25.75 10.93
CA GLY A 175 6.64 25.19 9.73
C GLY A 175 8.11 24.78 9.86
N VAL A 176 8.74 24.91 11.04
CA VAL A 176 10.16 24.55 11.26
C VAL A 176 10.28 23.45 12.31
N VAL A 177 10.80 22.30 11.89
CA VAL A 177 11.04 21.13 12.75
C VAL A 177 12.52 20.77 12.72
N VAL A 178 13.11 20.67 13.89
CA VAL A 178 14.46 20.15 14.08
C VAL A 178 14.36 18.67 14.46
N THR A 179 15.16 17.83 13.82
CA THR A 179 15.22 16.40 14.11
C THR A 179 16.62 15.98 14.51
N SER A 180 16.70 14.99 15.38
CA SER A 180 17.93 14.30 15.72
C SER A 180 17.67 12.81 15.84
N GLY A 181 18.68 12.00 15.59
CA GLY A 181 18.59 10.56 15.75
C GLY A 181 19.94 9.88 15.81
N THR A 182 19.94 8.73 16.45
CA THR A 182 21.05 7.79 16.51
C THR A 182 20.53 6.40 16.18
N ALA A 183 21.37 5.60 15.54
CA ALA A 183 21.16 4.18 15.37
C ALA A 183 22.48 3.46 15.66
N THR A 184 22.46 2.50 16.59
CA THR A 184 23.61 1.68 16.96
C THR A 184 23.31 0.23 16.60
N ALA A 185 24.07 -0.31 15.67
CA ALA A 185 24.04 -1.73 15.34
C ALA A 185 25.17 -2.45 16.09
N SER A 186 24.84 -3.54 16.78
CA SER A 186 25.79 -4.39 17.52
C SER A 186 25.66 -5.84 17.08
N THR A 187 26.78 -6.55 17.00
CA THR A 187 26.83 -8.00 16.77
C THR A 187 28.06 -8.56 17.50
N GLY A 188 27.82 -9.30 18.58
CA GLY A 188 28.88 -9.76 19.47
C GLY A 188 29.69 -8.58 20.03
N PRO A 189 31.03 -8.55 19.89
CA PRO A 189 31.87 -7.45 20.38
C PRO A 189 31.90 -6.22 19.46
N HIS A 190 31.35 -6.31 18.25
CA HIS A 190 31.41 -5.22 17.26
C HIS A 190 30.19 -4.32 17.35
N SER A 191 30.39 -3.01 17.30
CA SER A 191 29.34 -2.00 17.31
C SER A 191 29.63 -0.89 16.32
N THR A 192 28.59 -0.34 15.69
CA THR A 192 28.65 0.83 14.81
C THR A 192 27.49 1.75 15.11
N THR A 193 27.79 3.03 15.35
CA THR A 193 26.78 4.06 15.61
C THR A 193 26.76 5.07 14.47
N VAL A 194 25.57 5.34 13.95
CA VAL A 194 25.28 6.43 13.03
C VAL A 194 24.50 7.50 13.76
N VAL A 195 24.93 8.75 13.63
CA VAL A 195 24.25 9.91 14.21
C VAL A 195 23.81 10.81 13.06
N ALA A 196 22.58 11.28 13.10
CA ALA A 196 22.03 12.21 12.13
C ALA A 196 21.23 13.32 12.82
N SER A 197 21.33 14.53 12.30
CA SER A 197 20.48 15.65 12.69
C SER A 197 20.13 16.48 11.46
N GLY A 198 19.00 17.16 11.51
CA GLY A 198 18.50 17.94 10.39
C GLY A 198 17.48 18.98 10.81
N THR A 199 17.26 19.97 9.96
CA THR A 199 16.18 20.94 10.10
C THR A 199 15.35 20.92 8.83
N VAL A 200 14.04 20.78 8.97
CA VAL A 200 13.08 20.86 7.87
C VAL A 200 12.29 22.15 8.04
N SER A 201 12.28 22.99 7.00
CA SER A 201 11.47 24.20 6.92
C SER A 201 10.48 24.07 5.76
N GLY A 202 9.19 24.16 6.08
CA GLY A 202 8.11 24.21 5.09
C GLY A 202 7.49 25.60 5.04
N THR A 203 7.55 26.27 3.89
CA THR A 203 6.72 27.44 3.61
C THR A 203 5.29 26.98 3.34
N ALA A 204 4.39 27.21 4.29
CA ALA A 204 2.96 27.10 4.02
C ALA A 204 2.54 28.24 3.08
N VAL A 205 2.31 27.93 1.80
CA VAL A 205 1.52 28.82 0.94
C VAL A 205 0.08 28.72 1.41
N VAL A 206 -0.33 29.67 2.26
CA VAL A 206 -1.75 29.91 2.53
C VAL A 206 -2.34 30.39 1.22
N ALA A 207 -3.14 29.54 0.58
CA ALA A 207 -3.98 29.98 -0.53
C ALA A 207 -4.94 31.04 0.03
N VAL A 208 -4.65 32.31 -0.22
CA VAL A 208 -5.60 33.39 0.03
C VAL A 208 -6.81 33.10 -0.86
N PRO A 209 -8.02 32.94 -0.30
CA PRO A 209 -9.21 32.78 -1.12
C PRO A 209 -9.33 34.00 -2.05
N PRO A 210 -9.57 33.80 -3.35
CA PRO A 210 -9.66 34.91 -4.30
C PRO A 210 -10.71 35.92 -3.83
N PRO A 211 -10.47 37.24 -3.94
CA PRO A 211 -11.46 38.23 -3.58
C PRO A 211 -12.73 38.00 -4.40
N SER A 212 -13.88 38.00 -3.72
CA SER A 212 -15.20 37.91 -4.34
C SER A 212 -15.37 39.05 -5.34
N SER A 213 -15.17 38.78 -6.63
CA SER A 213 -15.49 39.73 -7.70
C SER A 213 -16.99 39.72 -7.91
N THR A 214 -17.68 40.79 -7.50
CA THR A 214 -19.02 41.11 -8.01
C THR A 214 -18.90 41.38 -9.50
N VAL A 215 -19.48 40.50 -10.31
CA VAL A 215 -19.54 40.68 -11.76
C VAL A 215 -20.56 41.76 -12.07
N VAL A 216 -20.08 42.95 -12.45
CA VAL A 216 -20.89 43.92 -13.20
C VAL A 216 -20.88 43.47 -14.65
N VAL A 217 -22.02 43.01 -15.16
CA VAL A 217 -22.17 42.59 -16.56
C VAL A 217 -22.19 43.84 -17.44
N ALA A 218 -21.13 44.04 -18.22
CA ALA A 218 -21.13 44.97 -19.35
C ALA A 218 -21.71 44.26 -20.60
N PRO A 219 -22.42 44.97 -21.50
CA PRO A 219 -23.00 44.37 -22.70
C PRO A 219 -21.90 43.84 -23.65
N PRO A 220 -22.16 42.72 -24.35
CA PRO A 220 -21.14 42.00 -25.10
C PRO A 220 -20.70 42.74 -26.37
N PRO A 221 -19.38 42.85 -26.64
CA PRO A 221 -18.89 43.31 -27.92
C PRO A 221 -19.08 42.24 -29.00
N THR A 222 -19.60 42.66 -30.16
CA THR A 222 -19.71 41.86 -31.38
C THR A 222 -18.32 41.47 -31.88
N THR A 223 -18.04 40.17 -31.94
CA THR A 223 -16.81 39.63 -32.53
C THR A 223 -17.14 38.93 -33.84
N VAL A 224 -16.41 39.31 -34.89
CA VAL A 224 -16.40 38.62 -36.19
C VAL A 224 -15.72 37.27 -35.99
N VAL A 225 -16.45 36.18 -36.22
CA VAL A 225 -15.91 34.82 -36.13
C VAL A 225 -15.09 34.55 -37.40
N VAL A 226 -13.76 34.54 -37.25
CA VAL A 226 -12.88 33.86 -38.21
C VAL A 226 -12.72 32.43 -37.74
N ALA A 227 -13.21 31.48 -38.53
CA ALA A 227 -13.09 30.05 -38.21
C ALA A 227 -11.62 29.63 -38.18
N PRO A 228 -11.14 28.89 -37.16
CA PRO A 228 -9.79 28.34 -37.15
C PRO A 228 -9.59 27.36 -38.31
N PRO A 229 -8.36 27.24 -38.86
CA PRO A 229 -8.07 26.24 -39.87
C PRO A 229 -8.35 24.82 -39.34
N PRO A 230 -8.88 23.91 -40.18
CA PRO A 230 -9.20 22.56 -39.76
C PRO A 230 -7.96 21.87 -39.18
N PRO A 231 -8.09 21.17 -38.03
CA PRO A 231 -6.98 20.43 -37.47
C PRO A 231 -6.49 19.37 -38.46
N PRO A 232 -5.17 19.10 -38.51
CA PRO A 232 -4.63 18.07 -39.39
C PRO A 232 -5.29 16.72 -39.07
N ALA A 233 -5.80 16.06 -40.11
CA ALA A 233 -6.41 14.74 -39.99
C ALA A 233 -5.33 13.73 -39.58
N MET A 234 -5.31 13.38 -38.29
CA MET A 234 -4.49 12.27 -37.82
C MET A 234 -5.15 10.96 -38.25
N TYR A 235 -4.50 10.26 -39.17
CA TYR A 235 -4.82 8.88 -39.49
C TYR A 235 -4.39 8.00 -38.31
N VAL A 236 -5.33 7.68 -37.42
CA VAL A 236 -5.12 6.64 -36.40
C VAL A 236 -5.31 5.30 -37.11
N ALA A 237 -4.22 4.57 -37.31
CA ALA A 237 -4.30 3.20 -37.80
C ALA A 237 -5.23 2.40 -36.87
N PRO A 238 -6.22 1.65 -37.40
CA PRO A 238 -7.08 0.81 -36.57
C PRO A 238 -6.21 -0.10 -35.71
N ALA A 239 -6.48 -0.13 -34.40
CA ALA A 239 -5.76 -1.00 -33.49
C ALA A 239 -5.81 -2.45 -34.03
N PRO A 240 -4.67 -3.17 -34.07
CA PRO A 240 -4.66 -4.56 -34.52
C PRO A 240 -5.64 -5.35 -33.64
N ARG A 241 -6.54 -6.09 -34.30
CA ARG A 241 -7.54 -6.89 -33.60
C ARG A 241 -6.81 -7.94 -32.75
N PRO A 242 -7.22 -8.16 -31.50
CA PRO A 242 -6.63 -9.20 -30.68
C PRO A 242 -6.78 -10.55 -31.39
N ALA A 243 -5.68 -11.27 -31.57
CA ALA A 243 -5.73 -12.63 -32.07
C ALA A 243 -6.45 -13.50 -31.04
N VAL A 244 -7.53 -14.16 -31.45
CA VAL A 244 -8.32 -15.06 -30.61
C VAL A 244 -7.95 -16.49 -30.96
N TRP A 245 -7.60 -17.28 -29.94
CA TRP A 245 -7.43 -18.70 -30.12
C TRP A 245 -8.79 -19.35 -30.33
N VAL A 246 -9.01 -19.94 -31.50
CA VAL A 246 -10.22 -20.68 -31.83
C VAL A 246 -9.92 -22.17 -31.68
N PRO A 247 -10.55 -22.87 -30.73
CA PRO A 247 -10.49 -24.33 -30.66
C PRO A 247 -10.97 -24.97 -31.97
N GLY A 248 -10.50 -26.19 -32.26
CA GLY A 248 -10.89 -26.91 -33.46
C GLY A 248 -12.41 -27.06 -33.56
N HIS A 249 -12.97 -26.80 -34.73
CA HIS A 249 -14.40 -26.78 -34.95
C HIS A 249 -14.78 -27.27 -36.34
N TRP A 250 -16.04 -27.64 -36.50
CA TRP A 250 -16.61 -27.99 -37.81
C TRP A 250 -17.14 -26.73 -38.51
N ALA A 251 -16.74 -26.54 -39.77
CA ALA A 251 -17.32 -25.55 -40.67
C ALA A 251 -18.03 -26.30 -41.80
N GLY A 252 -19.35 -26.50 -41.64
CA GLY A 252 -20.10 -27.41 -42.49
C GLY A 252 -19.64 -28.86 -42.32
N THR A 253 -19.23 -29.52 -43.41
CA THR A 253 -18.71 -30.90 -43.41
C THR A 253 -17.18 -30.99 -43.34
N VAL A 254 -16.48 -29.88 -43.06
CA VAL A 254 -15.02 -29.82 -42.98
C VAL A 254 -14.58 -29.54 -41.55
N TRP A 255 -13.67 -30.36 -41.03
CA TRP A 255 -13.03 -30.13 -39.75
C TRP A 255 -11.91 -29.10 -39.90
N VAL A 256 -11.98 -28.03 -39.12
CA VAL A 256 -10.96 -26.99 -39.05
C VAL A 256 -10.16 -27.18 -37.75
N PRO A 257 -8.86 -27.48 -37.83
CA PRO A 257 -7.99 -27.55 -36.66
C PRO A 257 -7.94 -26.22 -35.89
N ALA A 258 -7.53 -26.29 -34.63
CA ALA A 258 -7.41 -25.10 -33.80
C ALA A 258 -6.41 -24.11 -34.43
N HIS A 259 -6.80 -22.84 -34.47
CA HIS A 259 -6.05 -21.79 -35.14
C HIS A 259 -6.23 -20.44 -34.44
N TRP A 260 -5.33 -19.52 -34.76
CA TRP A 260 -5.45 -18.12 -34.39
C TRP A 260 -6.27 -17.39 -35.45
N ALA A 261 -7.28 -16.63 -35.03
CA ALA A 261 -8.12 -15.78 -35.87
C ALA A 261 -7.98 -14.31 -35.46
#